data_AF-W4QMQ5-F1
#
_entry.id   AF-W4QMQ5-F1
#
_cell.length_a   1.000
_cell.length_b   1.000
_cell.length_c   1.000
_cell.angle_alpha   90.00
_cell.angle_beta   90.00
_cell.angle_gamma   90.00
#
_symmetry.space_group_name_H-M   'P 1'
#
loop_
_entity.id
_entity.type
_entity.pdbx_description
1 polymer ?
#
loop_
_entity_poly.entity_id
_entity_poly.type
_entity_poly.pdbx_seq_one_letter_code
_entity_poly.pdbx_strand_id
1 'polypeptide(L)' 'MEIMNTAIERTVDLVTEEYHPLAKRAKDISAAAVFVYCIFAVVIGLIIFIPSIIQLIG' A
#
# COMPACT_ATOMS: atom_id res chain seq x y z
N MET A 1 2.63 -7.40 3.34
CA MET A 1 3.42 -6.25 2.84
C MET A 1 4.70 -6.69 2.14
N GLU A 2 5.42 -7.73 2.62
CA GLU A 2 6.55 -8.30 1.88
C GLU A 2 6.15 -8.88 0.53
N ILE A 3 5.06 -9.64 0.47
CA ILE A 3 4.59 -10.31 -0.76
C ILE A 3 4.33 -9.31 -1.90
N MET A 4 3.75 -8.14 -1.60
CA MET A 4 3.50 -7.11 -2.63
C MET A 4 4.81 -6.48 -3.10
N ASN A 5 5.74 -6.20 -2.18
CA ASN A 5 7.04 -5.64 -2.51
C ASN A 5 7.85 -6.64 -3.35
N THR A 6 7.89 -7.91 -2.94
CA THR A 6 8.54 -9.00 -3.69
C THR A 6 7.86 -9.29 -5.03
N ALA A 7 6.53 -9.22 -5.14
CA ALA A 7 5.83 -9.43 -6.41
C ALA A 7 6.17 -8.32 -7.42
N ILE A 8 6.22 -7.06 -6.96
CA ILE A 8 6.58 -5.92 -7.80
C ILE A 8 8.08 -5.97 -8.15
N GLU A 9 8.94 -6.28 -7.19
CA GLU A 9 10.39 -6.45 -7.39
C GLU A 9 10.68 -7.58 -8.38
N ARG A 10 10.01 -8.74 -8.25
CA ARG A 10 10.12 -9.88 -9.18
C ARG A 10 9.52 -9.58 -10.56
N THR A 11 8.44 -8.80 -10.65
CA THR A 11 7.85 -8.42 -11.94
C THR A 11 8.74 -7.44 -12.70
N VAL A 12 9.38 -6.52 -11.97
CA VAL A 12 10.37 -5.58 -12.52
C VAL A 12 11.64 -6.33 -12.94
N ASP A 13 12.18 -7.22 -12.10
CA ASP A 13 13.34 -8.07 -12.44
C ASP A 13 13.04 -9.01 -13.64
N LEU A 14 11.81 -9.51 -13.78
CA LEU A 14 11.43 -10.37 -14.91
C LEU A 14 11.36 -9.61 -16.24
N VAL A 15 11.11 -8.30 -16.21
CA VAL A 15 10.99 -7.44 -17.40
C VAL A 15 12.31 -6.70 -17.70
N THR A 16 13.29 -6.75 -16.81
CA THR A 16 14.54 -5.98 -16.93
C THR A 16 15.71 -6.78 -16.36
N GLU A 17 16.65 -7.21 -17.22
CA GLU A 17 17.87 -7.95 -16.86
C GLU A 17 18.97 -7.07 -16.19
N GLU A 18 18.84 -5.73 -16.23
CA GLU A 18 19.85 -4.79 -15.71
C GLU A 18 19.19 -3.63 -14.94
N TYR A 19 19.63 -3.34 -13.70
CA TYR A 19 19.04 -2.33 -12.80
C TYR A 19 18.85 -0.94 -13.46
N HIS A 20 17.68 -0.70 -14.05
CA HIS A 20 17.37 0.56 -14.72
C HIS A 20 16.74 1.59 -13.77
N PRO A 21 17.00 2.90 -13.92
CA PRO A 21 16.40 3.97 -13.11
C PRO A 21 14.86 3.99 -13.14
N LEU A 22 14.23 3.31 -14.10
CA LEU A 22 12.79 3.08 -14.18
C LEU A 22 12.29 2.11 -13.09
N ALA A 23 13.07 1.11 -12.72
CA ALA A 23 12.76 0.19 -11.62
C ALA A 23 12.64 0.92 -10.28
N LYS A 24 13.51 1.91 -10.03
CA LYS A 24 13.46 2.76 -8.84
C LYS A 24 12.17 3.56 -8.77
N ARG A 25 11.73 4.14 -9.90
CA ARG A 25 10.44 4.83 -9.99
C ARG A 25 9.25 3.91 -9.76
N ALA A 26 9.27 2.70 -10.31
CA ALA A 26 8.20 1.72 -10.10
C ALA A 26 8.06 1.36 -8.61
N LYS A 27 9.20 1.21 -7.90
CA LYS A 27 9.22 0.97 -6.46
C LYS A 27 8.70 2.15 -5.65
N ASP A 28 9.12 3.38 -5.99
CA ASP A 28 8.64 4.61 -5.33
C ASP A 28 7.13 4.82 -5.52
N ILE A 29 6.60 4.55 -6.71
CA ILE A 29 5.16 4.65 -7.01
C ILE A 29 4.38 3.60 -6.22
N SER A 30 4.93 2.38 -6.08
CA SER A 30 4.29 1.31 -5.31
C SER A 30 4.23 1.65 -3.82
N ALA A 31 5.29 2.24 -3.25
CA ALA A 31 5.29 2.74 -1.88
C ALA A 31 4.26 3.88 -1.68
N ALA A 32 4.16 4.80 -2.64
CA ALA A 32 3.17 5.88 -2.61
C ALA A 32 1.73 5.36 -2.68
N ALA A 33 1.45 4.35 -3.52
CA ALA A 33 0.13 3.73 -3.62
C ALA A 33 -0.29 3.06 -2.31
N VAL A 34 0.63 2.35 -1.65
CA VAL A 34 0.37 1.71 -0.35
C VAL A 34 0.14 2.75 0.74
N PHE A 35 0.87 3.87 0.73
CA PHE A 35 0.67 4.96 1.68
C PHE A 35 -0.74 5.56 1.60
N VAL A 36 -1.20 5.83 0.38
CA VAL A 36 -2.57 6.32 0.12
C VAL A 36 -3.60 5.30 0.59
N TYR A 37 -3.38 4.01 0.31
CA TYR A 37 -4.28 2.94 0.74
C TYR A 37 -4.38 2.83 2.26
N CYS A 38 -3.27 2.96 2.99
CA CYS A 38 -3.26 2.98 4.45
C CYS A 38 -4.07 4.15 5.02
N ILE A 39 -3.97 5.35 4.42
CA ILE A 39 -4.76 6.51 4.84
C ILE A 39 -6.26 6.22 4.67
N PHE A 40 -6.67 5.71 3.51
CA PHE A 40 -8.07 5.36 3.27
C PHE A 40 -8.57 4.27 4.23
N ALA A 41 -7.75 3.25 4.52
CA ALA A 41 -8.09 2.21 5.47
C ALA A 41 -8.34 2.77 6.89
N VAL A 42 -7.51 3.73 7.34
CA VAL A 42 -7.71 4.42 8.63
C VAL A 42 -8.99 5.25 8.60
N VAL A 43 -9.24 6.02 7.54
CA VAL A 43 -10.44 6.87 7.42
C VAL A 43 -11.71 6.02 7.45
N ILE A 44 -11.76 4.95 6.65
CA ILE A 44 -12.90 4.03 6.61
C ILE A 44 -13.06 3.32 7.97
N GLY A 45 -11.96 2.90 8.59
CA GLY A 45 -11.95 2.34 9.93
C GLY A 45 -12.57 3.29 10.95
N LEU A 46 -12.16 4.56 10.98
CA LEU A 46 -12.75 5.55 11.87
C LEU A 46 -14.25 5.75 11.62
N ILE A 47 -14.68 5.81 10.36
CA ILE A 47 -16.10 5.96 10.00
C ILE A 47 -16.93 4.78 10.51
N ILE A 48 -16.40 3.56 10.51
CA ILE A 48 -17.13 2.36 10.96
C ILE A 48 -17.06 2.20 12.49
N PHE A 49 -15.86 2.36 13.07
CA PHE A 49 -15.60 2.10 14.47
C PHE A 49 -16.08 3.23 15.39
N ILE A 50 -16.00 4.50 14.99
CA ILE A 50 -16.48 5.62 15.83
C ILE A 50 -17.97 5.49 16.18
N PRO A 51 -18.91 5.35 15.21
CA PRO A 51 -20.32 5.21 15.55
C PRO A 51 -20.59 3.91 16.30
N SER A 52 -19.91 2.80 15.95
CA SER A 52 -20.08 1.53 16.67
C SER A 52 -19.63 1.60 18.13
N ILE A 53 -18.50 2.29 18.41
CA ILE A 53 -17.99 2.49 19.77
C ILE A 53 -18.91 3.43 20.56
N ILE A 54 -19.40 4.50 19.94
CA ILE A 54 -20.34 5.42 20.59
C ILE A 54 -21.65 4.71 20.94
N GLN A 55 -22.17 3.85 20.05
CA GLN A 55 -23.36 3.04 20.32
C GLN A 55 -23.12 1.90 21.33
N LEU A 56 -21.88 1.46 21.52
CA LEU A 56 -21.54 0.43 22.49
C LEU A 56 -21.36 1.00 23.90
N ILE A 57 -20.91 2.25 24.02
CA ILE A 57 -20.62 2.92 25.29
C ILE A 57 -21.83 3.72 25.80
N GLY A 58 -22.68 4.25 24.92
CA GLY A 58 -23.91 4.97 25.27
C GLY A 58 -25.13 4.06 25.32
#